data_AF-A0A1G2Z2E2-F1
#
_entry.id   AF-A0A1G2Z2E2-F1
#
_cell.length_a   1.000
_cell.length_b   1.000
_cell.length_c   1.000
_cell.angle_alpha   90.00
_cell.angle_beta   90.00
_cell.angle_gamma   90.00
#
_symmetry.space_group_name_H-M   'P 1'
#
loop_
_entity.id
_entity.type
_entity.pdbx_description
1 polymer ?
#
loop_
_entity_poly.entity_id
_entity_poly.type
_entity_poly.pdbx_seq_one_letter_code
_entity_poly.pdbx_strand_id
1 'polypeptide(L)'
;MRLVRFEGDESQTIARVPSSQVELTHFRNVTNSVVQDALNVWSDIWGELEGDVACGAAVATEDDKGFTPSCGWPAFLEKMWVLRQNLDFLSRFSRQ
;
A
#
# COMPACT_ATOMS: atom_id res chain seq x y z
N MET A 1 27.96 -4.71 -53.35
CA MET A 1 27.43 -4.64 -51.97
C MET A 1 26.38 -3.54 -51.95
N ARG A 2 25.10 -3.88 -51.74
CA ARG A 2 23.97 -2.95 -51.84
C ARG A 2 23.70 -2.41 -50.43
N LEU A 3 23.82 -1.10 -50.23
CA LEU A 3 23.35 -0.47 -48.99
C LEU A 3 21.82 -0.49 -49.01
N VAL A 4 21.22 -1.30 -48.15
CA VAL A 4 19.79 -1.23 -47.85
C VAL A 4 19.64 -0.22 -46.72
N ARG A 5 19.07 0.95 -47.01
CA ARG A 5 18.56 1.83 -45.96
C ARG A 5 17.32 1.18 -45.39
N PHE A 6 17.39 0.77 -44.12
CA PHE A 6 16.21 0.50 -43.32
C PHE A 6 15.64 1.85 -42.90
N GLU A 7 14.56 2.26 -43.55
CA GLU A 7 13.74 3.37 -43.10
C GLU A 7 12.81 2.79 -42.03
N GLY A 8 13.29 2.83 -40.78
CA GLY A 8 12.46 2.52 -39.62
C GLY A 8 11.37 3.57 -39.52
N ASP A 9 10.13 3.13 -39.64
CA ASP A 9 8.94 3.94 -39.33
C ASP A 9 8.96 4.22 -37.82
N GLU A 10 9.70 5.26 -37.43
CA GLU A 10 9.61 5.86 -36.11
C GLU A 10 8.24 6.55 -36.03
N SER A 11 7.22 5.75 -35.78
CA SER A 11 5.97 6.23 -35.18
C SER A 11 6.33 6.83 -33.83
N GLN A 12 6.71 8.10 -33.85
CA GLN A 12 6.83 8.95 -32.67
C GLN A 12 5.50 8.88 -31.95
N THR A 13 5.43 8.09 -30.88
CA THR A 13 4.43 8.27 -29.84
C THR A 13 4.68 9.64 -29.22
N ILE A 14 4.12 10.68 -29.83
CA ILE A 14 4.03 12.01 -29.24
C ILE A 14 3.23 11.82 -27.95
N ALA A 15 3.92 11.86 -26.81
CA ALA A 15 3.30 11.78 -25.50
C ALA A 15 2.35 12.97 -25.35
N ARG A 16 1.06 12.72 -25.56
CA ARG A 16 0.01 13.73 -25.43
C ARG A 16 -0.13 14.03 -23.94
N VAL A 17 0.15 15.28 -23.56
CA VAL A 17 -0.07 15.74 -22.18
C VAL A 17 -1.53 15.42 -21.81
N PRO A 18 -1.78 14.65 -20.74
CA PRO A 18 -3.13 14.31 -20.37
C PRO A 18 -3.91 15.59 -20.03
N SER A 19 -5.19 15.62 -20.38
CA SER A 19 -6.04 16.73 -19.91
C SER A 19 -6.12 16.72 -18.37
N SER A 20 -6.34 17.88 -17.76
CA SER A 20 -6.48 18.00 -16.30
C SER A 20 -7.52 17.03 -15.71
N GLN A 21 -8.60 16.74 -16.43
CA GLN A 21 -9.61 15.77 -15.99
C GLN A 21 -9.09 14.33 -15.94
N VAL A 22 -8.22 13.96 -16.89
CA VAL A 22 -7.56 12.65 -16.93
C VAL A 22 -6.57 12.55 -15.76
N GLU A 23 -5.77 13.59 -15.52
CA GLU A 23 -4.84 13.64 -14.39
C GLU A 23 -5.56 13.53 -13.03
N LEU A 24 -6.65 14.27 -12.83
CA LEU A 24 -7.47 14.18 -11.61
C LEU A 24 -8.08 12.79 -11.42
N THR A 25 -8.52 12.16 -12.51
CA THR A 25 -9.06 10.79 -12.46
C THR A 25 -7.98 9.80 -12.07
N HIS A 26 -6.78 9.90 -12.66
CA HIS A 26 -5.64 9.07 -12.29
C HIS A 26 -5.23 9.27 -10.84
N PHE A 27 -5.12 10.53 -10.39
CA PHE A 27 -4.82 10.85 -9.00
C PHE A 27 -5.80 10.17 -8.05
N ARG A 28 -7.11 10.38 -8.27
CA ARG A 28 -8.16 9.76 -7.44
C ARG A 28 -8.04 8.24 -7.42
N ASN A 29 -7.81 7.61 -8.56
CA ASN A 29 -7.70 6.16 -8.65
C ASN A 29 -6.49 5.63 -7.87
N VAL A 30 -5.33 6.28 -7.99
CA VAL A 30 -4.12 5.90 -7.26
C VAL A 30 -4.32 6.10 -5.76
N THR A 31 -4.82 7.26 -5.33
CA THR A 31 -5.08 7.52 -3.90
C THR A 31 -6.06 6.52 -3.33
N ASN A 32 -7.16 6.23 -4.02
CA ASN A 32 -8.14 5.23 -3.58
C ASN A 32 -7.52 3.83 -3.43
N SER A 33 -6.67 3.42 -4.39
CA SER A 33 -5.97 2.14 -4.31
C SER A 33 -5.09 2.06 -3.06
N VAL A 34 -4.24 3.07 -2.83
CA VAL A 34 -3.32 3.05 -1.69
C VAL A 34 -4.05 3.14 -0.36
N VAL A 35 -5.14 3.92 -0.28
CA VAL A 35 -6.00 3.96 0.91
C VAL A 35 -6.61 2.57 1.17
N GLN A 36 -7.11 1.89 0.13
CA GLN A 36 -7.68 0.56 0.30
C GLN A 36 -6.63 -0.45 0.75
N ASP A 37 -5.42 -0.40 0.19
CA ASP A 37 -4.31 -1.27 0.59
C ASP A 37 -3.91 -1.03 2.05
N ALA A 38 -3.86 0.24 2.48
CA ALA A 38 -3.61 0.60 3.87
C ALA A 38 -4.69 0.03 4.81
N LEU A 39 -5.97 0.15 4.43
CA LEU A 39 -7.10 -0.38 5.22
C LEU A 39 -7.08 -1.91 5.32
N ASN A 40 -6.74 -2.60 4.22
CA ASN A 40 -6.63 -4.05 4.21
C ASN A 40 -5.52 -4.53 5.16
N VAL A 41 -4.34 -3.92 5.06
CA VAL A 41 -3.20 -4.26 5.92
C VAL A 41 -3.49 -3.90 7.39
N TRP A 42 -4.17 -2.79 7.65
CA TRP A 42 -4.62 -2.45 8.99
C TRP A 42 -5.61 -3.49 9.54
N SER A 43 -6.57 -3.95 8.72
CA SER A 43 -7.51 -5.00 9.10
C SER A 43 -6.79 -6.30 9.49
N ASP A 44 -5.76 -6.67 8.73
CA ASP A 44 -4.96 -7.86 9.03
C ASP A 44 -4.20 -7.72 10.36
N ILE A 45 -3.59 -6.56 10.62
CA ILE A 45 -2.89 -6.28 11.88
C ILE A 45 -3.88 -6.28 13.04
N TRP A 46 -5.03 -5.63 12.86
CA TRP A 46 -6.08 -5.57 13.87
C TRP A 46 -6.62 -6.95 14.21
N GLY A 47 -6.79 -7.84 13.22
CA GLY A 47 -7.21 -9.22 13.46
C GLY A 47 -6.23 -10.01 14.33
N GLU A 48 -4.91 -9.78 14.19
CA GLU A 48 -3.92 -10.39 15.08
C GLU A 48 -4.02 -9.84 16.50
N LEU A 49 -4.33 -8.55 16.65
CA LEU A 49 -4.44 -7.87 17.95
C LEU A 49 -5.75 -8.23 18.66
N GLU A 50 -6.88 -8.28 17.95
CA GLU A 50 -8.20 -8.53 18.52
C GLU A 50 -8.32 -9.92 19.16
N GLY A 51 -7.61 -10.91 18.60
CA GLY A 51 -7.50 -12.26 19.19
C GLY A 51 -6.86 -12.30 20.58
N ASP A 52 -6.06 -11.29 20.93
CA ASP A 52 -5.34 -11.17 22.21
C ASP A 52 -5.93 -10.06 23.11
N VAL A 53 -6.54 -9.02 22.51
CA VAL A 53 -7.09 -7.82 23.17
C VAL A 53 -8.52 -8.02 23.69
N ALA A 54 -9.15 -9.18 23.47
CA ALA A 54 -10.39 -9.56 24.16
C ALA A 54 -10.25 -9.61 25.71
N CYS A 55 -9.05 -9.45 26.26
CA CYS A 55 -8.80 -9.21 27.68
C CYS A 55 -8.88 -7.72 28.10
N GLY A 56 -9.56 -6.86 27.33
CA GLY A 56 -9.74 -5.44 27.63
C GLY A 56 -10.72 -5.10 28.76
N ALA A 57 -11.44 -6.07 29.34
CA ALA A 57 -12.32 -5.85 30.50
C ALA A 57 -12.13 -6.88 31.64
N ALA A 58 -11.36 -7.93 31.40
CA ALA A 58 -10.87 -8.82 32.43
C ALA A 58 -9.37 -8.94 32.18
N VAL A 59 -8.57 -8.20 32.96
CA VAL A 59 -7.15 -8.52 33.09
C VAL A 59 -7.14 -9.98 33.53
N ALA A 60 -6.80 -10.87 32.62
CA ALA A 60 -6.59 -12.28 32.92
C ALA A 60 -5.38 -12.34 33.85
N THR A 61 -5.66 -12.23 35.14
CA THR A 61 -4.77 -12.72 36.17
C THR A 61 -4.57 -14.19 35.87
N GLU A 62 -3.32 -14.60 35.63
CA GLU A 62 -2.88 -15.97 35.34
C GLU A 62 -2.61 -16.32 33.86
N ASP A 63 -1.85 -15.49 33.15
CA ASP A 63 -0.66 -15.96 32.43
C ASP A 63 0.10 -14.76 31.85
N ASP A 64 1.35 -14.58 32.29
CA ASP A 64 2.32 -13.55 31.88
C ASP A 64 2.83 -13.75 30.43
N LYS A 65 1.98 -14.26 29.54
CA LYS A 65 2.33 -14.53 28.14
C LYS A 65 1.96 -13.29 27.34
N GLY A 66 2.93 -12.41 27.15
CA GLY A 66 2.78 -11.23 26.30
C GLY A 66 2.33 -11.58 24.87
N PHE A 67 1.88 -10.55 24.15
CA PHE A 67 1.39 -10.66 22.78
C PHE A 67 2.36 -11.44 21.87
N THR A 68 1.82 -12.48 21.23
CA THR A 68 2.54 -13.24 20.19
C THR A 68 1.62 -13.36 18.97
N PRO A 69 1.97 -12.73 17.84
CA PRO A 69 1.12 -12.75 16.65
C PRO A 69 1.03 -14.16 16.08
N SER A 70 -0.15 -14.57 15.60
CA SER A 70 -0.39 -15.91 15.04
C SER A 70 0.39 -16.15 13.76
N CYS A 71 0.61 -15.08 12.96
CA CYS A 71 1.45 -15.11 11.77
C CYS A 71 2.97 -15.03 12.07
N GLY A 72 3.37 -14.90 13.34
CA GLY A 72 4.76 -14.75 13.76
C GLY A 72 5.31 -13.32 13.59
N TRP A 73 6.35 -13.01 14.38
CA TRP A 73 6.94 -11.67 14.41
C TRP A 73 7.42 -11.13 13.06
N PRO A 74 8.12 -11.91 12.21
CA PRO A 74 8.59 -11.39 10.92
C PRO A 74 7.45 -10.91 10.02
N ALA A 75 6.40 -11.73 9.85
CA ALA A 75 5.27 -11.38 9.01
C ALA A 75 4.45 -10.21 9.60
N PHE A 76 4.28 -10.18 10.93
CA PHE A 76 3.62 -9.07 11.60
C PHE A 76 4.36 -7.74 11.40
N LEU A 77 5.69 -7.74 11.56
CA LEU A 77 6.52 -6.56 11.36
C LEU A 77 6.54 -6.11 9.90
N GLU A 78 6.48 -7.05 8.95
CA GLU A 78 6.33 -6.74 7.53
C GLU A 78 5.00 -6.02 7.25
N LYS A 79 3.88 -6.52 7.78
CA LYS A 79 2.57 -5.83 7.68
C LYS A 79 2.63 -4.42 8.26
N MET A 80 3.23 -4.26 9.45
CA MET A 80 3.43 -2.95 10.08
C MET A 80 4.29 -2.01 9.23
N TRP A 81 5.32 -2.54 8.58
CA TRP A 81 6.17 -1.78 7.68
C TRP A 81 5.42 -1.36 6.41
N VAL A 82 4.66 -2.26 5.79
CA VAL A 82 3.82 -1.95 4.62
C VAL A 82 2.79 -0.87 4.96
N LEU A 83 2.13 -0.98 6.12
CA LEU A 83 1.19 0.04 6.58
C LEU A 83 1.86 1.41 6.71
N ARG A 84 3.05 1.47 7.31
CA ARG A 84 3.83 2.71 7.39
C ARG A 84 4.11 3.28 6.00
N GLN A 85 4.56 2.46 5.05
CA GLN A 85 4.87 2.95 3.70
C GLN A 85 3.64 3.53 3.00
N ASN A 86 2.48 2.87 3.13
CA ASN A 86 1.22 3.39 2.57
C ASN A 86 0.83 4.72 3.21
N LEU A 87 0.94 4.86 4.54
CA LEU A 87 0.64 6.10 5.24
C LEU A 87 1.63 7.23 4.88
N ASP A 88 2.92 6.91 4.78
CA ASP A 88 3.95 7.86 4.35
C ASP A 88 3.68 8.35 2.93
N PHE A 89 3.29 7.45 2.02
CA PHE A 89 2.88 7.82 0.67
C PHE A 89 1.64 8.73 0.68
N LEU A 90 0.59 8.36 1.43
CA LEU A 90 -0.63 9.15 1.54
C LEU A 90 -0.40 10.53 2.15
N SER A 91 0.52 10.65 3.11
CA SER A 91 0.88 11.92 3.75
C SER A 91 1.48 12.94 2.77
N ARG A 92 2.01 12.49 1.63
CA ARG A 92 2.53 13.39 0.59
C ARG A 92 1.39 14.09 -0.14
N PHE A 93 0.22 13.46 -0.25
CA PHE A 93 -0.95 14.06 -0.88
C PHE A 93 -1.59 15.16 -0.03
N SER A 94 -1.49 15.08 1.30
CA SER A 94 -2.00 16.15 2.16
C SER A 94 -1.11 17.40 2.18
N ARG A 95 0.04 17.39 1.51
CA ARG A 95 1.01 18.50 1.45
C ARG A 95 1.00 19.25 0.12
N GLN A 96 0.26 18.74 -0.87
CA GLN A 96 0.06 19.40 -2.16
C GLN A 96 -1.12 20.37 -2.06
#